data_AF-A0A8T1S071-F1
#
_entry.id   AF-A0A8T1S071-F1
#
_cell.length_a   1.000
_cell.length_b   1.000
_cell.length_c   1.000
_cell.angle_alpha   90.00
_cell.angle_beta   90.00
_cell.angle_gamma   90.00
#
_symmetry.space_group_name_H-M   'P 1'
#
loop_
_entity.id
_entity.type
_entity.pdbx_description
1 polymer ?
#
loop_
_entity_poly.entity_id
_entity_poly.type
_entity_poly.pdbx_seq_one_letter_code
_entity_poly.pdbx_strand_id
1 'polypeptide(L)' 'VDETGLEVRDIELVMAQANVSRPKAVRALRHNNNDIVNAIMELTM' A
#
# COMPACT_ATOMS: atom_id res chain seq x y z
N VAL A 1 -1.69 -5.31 12.28
CA VAL A 1 -2.00 -4.79 10.94
C VAL A 1 -2.80 -5.88 10.25
N ASP A 2 -4.00 -5.60 9.78
CA ASP A 2 -4.86 -6.61 9.13
C ASP A 2 -4.58 -6.62 7.63
N GLU A 3 -3.94 -7.68 7.16
CA GLU A 3 -3.52 -7.89 5.76
C GLU A 3 -4.52 -8.78 5.00
N THR A 4 -5.63 -9.20 5.63
CA THR A 4 -6.63 -10.04 4.96
C THR A 4 -7.23 -9.31 3.76
N GLY A 5 -7.21 -9.96 2.59
CA GLY A 5 -7.73 -9.40 1.33
C GLY A 5 -6.76 -8.47 0.59
N LEU A 6 -5.52 -8.32 1.08
CA LEU A 6 -4.45 -7.61 0.37
C LEU A 6 -3.45 -8.59 -0.23
N GLU A 7 -2.99 -8.31 -1.44
CA GLU A 7 -1.89 -9.08 -2.03
C GLU A 7 -0.57 -8.63 -1.43
N VAL A 8 0.27 -9.59 -1.03
CA VAL A 8 1.62 -9.31 -0.50
C VAL A 8 2.46 -8.55 -1.52
N ARG A 9 2.29 -8.86 -2.81
CA ARG A 9 2.97 -8.18 -3.92
C ARG A 9 2.62 -6.69 -3.97
N ASP A 10 1.37 -6.35 -3.74
CA ASP A 10 0.90 -4.95 -3.76
C ASP A 10 1.51 -4.17 -2.61
N ILE A 11 1.54 -4.78 -1.42
CA ILE A 11 2.18 -4.18 -0.23
C ILE A 11 3.67 -3.94 -0.50
N GLU A 12 4.38 -4.91 -1.09
CA GLU A 12 5.80 -4.77 -1.42
C GLU A 12 6.05 -3.68 -2.48
N LEU A 13 5.21 -3.60 -3.52
CA LEU A 13 5.30 -2.55 -4.54
C LEU A 13 5.08 -1.16 -3.94
N VAL A 14 4.06 -1.00 -3.09
CA VAL A 14 3.79 0.27 -2.41
C VAL A 14 4.95 0.65 -1.48
N MET A 15 5.48 -0.30 -0.71
CA MET A 15 6.64 -0.05 0.15
C MET A 15 7.87 0.38 -0.64
N ALA A 16 8.17 -0.29 -1.76
CA ALA A 16 9.35 -0.02 -2.56
C ALA A 16 9.26 1.31 -3.34
N GLN A 17 8.09 1.61 -3.90
CA GLN A 17 7.88 2.83 -4.70
C GLN A 17 7.66 4.07 -3.83
N ALA A 18 6.89 3.95 -2.76
CA ALA A 18 6.62 5.08 -1.86
C ALA A 18 7.64 5.22 -0.71
N ASN A 19 8.60 4.30 -0.61
CA ASN A 19 9.62 4.27 0.44
C ASN A 19 9.01 4.34 1.86
N VAL A 20 7.95 3.55 2.10
CA VAL A 20 7.22 3.51 3.37
C VAL A 20 7.32 2.15 4.07
N SER A 21 6.99 2.12 5.36
CA SER A 21 6.91 0.87 6.12
C SER A 21 5.66 0.06 5.75
N ARG A 22 5.73 -1.27 5.94
CA ARG A 22 4.63 -2.22 5.69
C ARG A 22 3.28 -1.79 6.27
N PRO A 23 3.18 -1.31 7.54
CA PRO A 23 1.90 -0.88 8.09
C PRO A 23 1.30 0.34 7.38
N LYS A 24 2.14 1.25 6.86
CA LYS A 24 1.68 2.40 6.06
C LYS A 24 1.18 1.94 4.69
N ALA A 25 1.91 1.06 4.03
CA ALA A 25 1.50 0.51 2.73
C ALA A 25 0.16 -0.24 2.83
N VAL A 26 -0.02 -1.09 3.84
CA VAL A 26 -1.28 -1.82 4.09
C VAL A 26 -2.44 -0.85 4.33
N ARG A 27 -2.20 0.22 5.09
CA ARG A 27 -3.24 1.22 5.38
C ARG A 27 -3.63 2.01 4.14
N ALA A 28 -2.65 2.40 3.31
CA ALA A 28 -2.90 3.10 2.05
C ALA A 28 -3.67 2.22 1.06
N LEU A 29 -3.27 0.95 0.91
CA LEU A 29 -4.00 0.01 0.05
C LEU A 29 -5.45 -0.17 0.54
N ARG A 30 -5.70 -0.34 1.84
CA ARG A 30 -7.08 -0.42 2.35
C ARG A 30 -7.88 0.85 2.13
N HIS A 31 -7.25 2.01 2.34
CA HIS A 31 -7.91 3.30 2.14
C HIS A 31 -8.30 3.53 0.68
N ASN A 32 -7.50 3.00 -0.25
CA ASN A 32 -7.72 3.10 -1.69
C ASN A 32 -8.42 1.85 -2.27
N ASN A 33 -9.15 1.06 -1.48
CA ASN A 33 -9.87 -0.13 -1.97
C ASN A 33 -8.99 -1.13 -2.77
N ASN A 34 -7.78 -1.36 -2.28
CA ASN A 34 -6.72 -2.16 -2.90
C ASN A 34 -6.18 -1.60 -4.23
N ASP A 35 -6.46 -0.34 -4.56
CA ASP A 35 -5.87 0.34 -5.71
C ASP A 35 -4.43 0.75 -5.40
N ILE A 36 -3.51 0.00 -5.99
CA ILE A 36 -2.07 0.17 -5.84
C ILE A 36 -1.60 1.53 -6.37
N VAL A 37 -2.13 1.97 -7.51
CA VAL A 37 -1.66 3.19 -8.18
C VAL A 37 -2.03 4.39 -7.32
N ASN A 38 -3.28 4.43 -6.86
CA ASN A 38 -3.73 5.49 -5.95
C ASN A 38 -3.00 5.44 -4.60
N ALA A 39 -2.78 4.24 -4.04
CA ALA A 39 -2.01 4.10 -2.80
C ALA A 39 -0.55 4.57 -2.93
N ILE A 40 0.13 4.29 -4.04
CA ILE A 40 1.48 4.79 -4.32
C ILE A 40 1.43 6.31 -4.47
N MET A 41 0.53 6.84 -5.30
CA MET A 41 0.40 8.27 -5.54
C MET A 41 0.16 9.05 -4.24
N GLU A 42 -0.74 8.59 -3.38
CA GLU A 42 -1.04 9.20 -2.07
C GLU A 42 0.19 9.24 -1.14
N LEU A 43 1.07 8.23 -1.20
CA LEU A 43 2.22 8.13 -0.32
C LEU A 43 3.49 8.81 -0.88
N THR A 44 3.54 9.08 -2.18
CA THR A 44 4.67 9.76 -2.84
C THR A 44 4.49 11.25 -3.03
N MET A 45 3.26 11.76 -2.96
CA MET A 45 2.92 13.18 -3.19
C MET A 45 2.69 13.93 -1.88
#